data_AF-A0A7U4P3H2-F1
#
_entry.id   AF-A0A7U4P3H2-F1
#
_cell.length_a   1.000
_cell.length_b   1.000
_cell.length_c   1.000
_cell.angle_alpha   90.00
_cell.angle_beta   90.00
_cell.angle_gamma   90.00
#
_symmetry.space_group_name_H-M   'P 1'
#
loop_
_entity.id
_entity.type
_entity.pdbx_description
1 polymer ?
#
loop_
_entity_poly.entity_id
_entity_poly.type
_entity_poly.pdbx_seq_one_letter_code
_entity_poly.pdbx_strand_id
1 'polypeptide(L)'
;MPMIDAFIPERALAPQAEAQLMRELTDILIRHEQLDPDDPRVRDVTWVFVHRPAAVYRAGAPAGAPIYRIVPSVPEGQYTDAARAGLVKEVTAAVARAEGTSADEIGARVWIFPTEVDDGCWGSRGSVRRLPDIMEYFGGAAFRALGEARLAVKRRSDAAVLVETMLRVLNEHPAGPTRDAG
;
A
#
# COMPACT_ATOMS: atom_id res chain seq x y z
N MET A 1 -2.62 7.55 -8.36
CA MET A 1 -4.07 7.31 -8.31
C MET A 1 -4.37 6.28 -7.21
N PRO A 2 -4.03 6.59 -5.95
CA PRO A 2 -4.31 5.68 -4.86
C PRO A 2 -5.76 5.83 -4.41
N MET A 3 -6.36 4.71 -4.03
CA MET A 3 -7.61 4.66 -3.27
C MET A 3 -7.24 4.34 -1.83
N ILE A 4 -7.45 5.29 -0.91
CA ILE A 4 -7.02 5.16 0.48
C ILE A 4 -8.23 4.92 1.35
N ASP A 5 -8.32 3.75 1.99
CA ASP A 5 -9.24 3.56 3.10
C ASP A 5 -8.54 3.94 4.42
N ALA A 6 -9.02 4.99 5.07
CA ALA A 6 -8.50 5.49 6.34
C ALA A 6 -9.50 5.22 7.47
N PHE A 7 -9.24 4.20 8.28
CA PHE A 7 -10.04 3.87 9.45
C PHE A 7 -9.54 4.67 10.65
N ILE A 8 -10.33 5.66 11.04
CA ILE A 8 -10.01 6.62 12.10
C ILE A 8 -11.18 6.64 13.09
N PRO A 9 -11.00 6.13 14.33
CA PRO A 9 -12.06 6.17 15.33
C PRO A 9 -12.60 7.59 15.54
N GLU A 10 -13.89 7.73 15.82
CA GLU A 10 -14.47 9.05 16.07
C GLU A 10 -13.78 9.76 17.23
N ARG A 11 -13.56 11.07 17.07
CA ARG A 11 -12.89 11.93 18.06
C ARG A 11 -11.46 11.51 18.42
N ALA A 12 -10.85 10.59 17.66
CA ALA A 12 -9.44 10.23 17.84
C ALA A 12 -8.50 11.40 17.53
N LEU A 13 -8.88 12.25 16.57
CA LEU A 13 -8.09 13.39 16.11
C LEU A 13 -8.89 14.68 16.23
N ALA A 14 -8.19 15.80 16.46
CA ALA A 14 -8.79 17.13 16.32
C ALA A 14 -9.17 17.38 14.85
N PRO A 15 -10.30 18.07 14.55
CA PRO A 15 -10.75 18.26 13.17
C PRO A 15 -9.70 18.87 12.23
N GLN A 16 -8.91 19.84 12.72
CA GLN A 16 -7.85 20.46 11.94
C GLN A 16 -6.69 19.50 11.66
N ALA A 17 -6.33 18.68 12.65
CA ALA A 17 -5.27 17.68 12.54
C ALA A 17 -5.67 16.55 11.58
N GLU A 18 -6.93 16.13 11.61
CA GLU A 18 -7.45 15.15 10.67
C GLU A 18 -7.48 15.70 9.24
N ALA A 19 -7.94 16.94 9.04
CA ALA A 19 -7.91 17.57 7.72
C ALA A 19 -6.47 17.71 7.18
N GLN A 20 -5.51 17.99 8.05
CA GLN A 20 -4.09 17.98 7.70
C GLN A 20 -3.60 16.58 7.34
N LEU A 21 -3.97 15.56 8.11
CA LEU A 21 -3.66 14.17 7.81
C LEU A 21 -4.18 13.75 6.43
N MET A 22 -5.40 14.13 6.06
CA MET A 22 -5.96 13.76 4.75
C MET A 22 -5.14 14.35 3.59
N ARG A 23 -4.66 15.60 3.74
CA ARG A 23 -3.75 16.21 2.77
C ARG A 23 -2.40 15.49 2.74
N GLU A 24 -1.81 15.24 3.90
CA GLU A 24 -0.51 14.56 3.97
C GLU A 24 -0.57 13.14 3.38
N LEU A 25 -1.61 12.35 3.68
CA LEU A 25 -1.79 11.03 3.10
C LEU A 25 -1.88 11.10 1.56
N THR A 26 -2.68 12.03 1.05
CA THR A 26 -2.79 12.29 -0.40
C THR A 26 -1.41 12.54 -1.02
N ASP A 27 -0.64 13.48 -0.46
CA ASP A 27 0.64 13.90 -1.03
C ASP A 27 1.73 12.82 -0.86
N ILE A 28 1.77 12.12 0.29
CA ILE A 28 2.71 11.03 0.56
C ILE A 28 2.52 9.92 -0.49
N LEU A 29 1.28 9.46 -0.70
CA LEU A 29 1.06 8.35 -1.61
C LEU A 29 1.33 8.71 -3.06
N ILE A 30 0.93 9.92 -3.50
CA ILE A 30 1.26 10.41 -4.84
C ILE A 30 2.78 10.38 -5.07
N ARG A 31 3.57 10.87 -4.11
CA ARG A 31 5.03 10.83 -4.19
C ARG A 31 5.58 9.41 -4.26
N HIS A 32 4.99 8.47 -3.52
CA HIS A 32 5.42 7.06 -3.54
C HIS A 32 5.07 6.33 -4.85
N GLU A 33 4.09 6.79 -5.61
CA GLU A 33 3.84 6.36 -7.01
C GLU A 33 4.81 7.02 -8.02
N GLN A 34 5.67 7.92 -7.55
CA GLN A 34 6.56 8.78 -8.33
C GLN A 34 5.80 9.69 -9.31
N LEU A 35 4.66 10.19 -8.84
CA LEU A 35 3.86 11.20 -9.54
C LEU A 35 4.00 12.54 -8.81
N ASP A 36 3.64 13.63 -9.50
CA ASP A 36 3.70 14.98 -8.95
C ASP A 36 2.44 15.27 -8.11
N PRO A 37 2.56 15.55 -6.79
CA PRO A 37 1.42 15.91 -5.94
C PRO A 37 0.81 17.26 -6.31
N ASP A 38 1.48 18.11 -7.08
CA ASP A 38 0.95 19.40 -7.54
C ASP A 38 0.22 19.30 -8.89
N ASP A 39 0.32 18.16 -9.61
CA ASP A 39 -0.40 17.96 -10.87
C ASP A 39 -1.92 17.78 -10.61
N PRO A 40 -2.78 18.69 -11.12
CA PRO A 40 -4.22 18.60 -10.90
C PRO A 40 -4.84 17.28 -11.39
N ARG A 41 -4.30 16.68 -12.45
CA ARG A 41 -4.79 15.41 -13.01
C ARG A 41 -4.50 14.23 -12.09
N VAL A 42 -3.38 14.27 -11.36
CA VAL A 42 -3.00 13.24 -10.39
C VAL A 42 -3.84 13.39 -9.12
N ARG A 43 -4.03 14.64 -8.66
CA ARG A 43 -4.86 14.94 -7.48
C ARG A 43 -6.33 14.57 -7.70
N ASP A 44 -6.90 14.85 -8.88
CA ASP A 44 -8.30 14.57 -9.22
C ASP A 44 -8.69 13.10 -9.05
N VAL A 45 -7.74 12.20 -9.25
CA VAL A 45 -7.95 10.74 -9.18
C VAL A 45 -7.38 10.12 -7.90
N THR A 46 -7.01 10.93 -6.91
CA THR A 46 -6.48 10.48 -5.63
C THR A 46 -7.53 10.68 -4.56
N TRP A 47 -8.06 9.59 -3.98
CA TRP A 47 -9.19 9.68 -3.06
C TRP A 47 -8.90 9.03 -1.71
N VAL A 48 -9.44 9.65 -0.65
CA VAL A 48 -9.38 9.15 0.72
C VAL A 48 -10.79 8.91 1.23
N PHE A 49 -11.11 7.66 1.56
CA PHE A 49 -12.35 7.23 2.18
C PHE A 49 -12.11 7.11 3.68
N VAL A 50 -12.68 8.03 4.46
CA VAL A 50 -12.56 8.01 5.92
C VAL A 50 -13.66 7.14 6.50
N HIS A 51 -13.26 6.10 7.21
CA HIS A 51 -14.14 5.15 7.87
C HIS A 51 -14.12 5.37 9.38
N ARG A 52 -15.31 5.43 9.98
CA ARG A 52 -15.51 5.54 11.44
C ARG A 52 -15.93 4.19 11.99
N PRO A 53 -14.99 3.36 12.48
CA PRO A 53 -15.38 2.09 13.09
C PRO A 53 -16.22 2.36 14.33
N ALA A 54 -17.38 1.69 14.45
CA ALA A 54 -18.24 1.79 15.62
C ALA A 54 -17.54 1.30 16.91
N ALA A 55 -16.63 0.34 16.76
CA ALA A 55 -15.75 -0.12 17.84
C ALA A 55 -14.46 -0.72 17.26
N VAL A 56 -13.39 -0.69 18.05
CA VAL A 56 -12.15 -1.41 17.76
C VAL A 56 -11.77 -2.22 19.00
N TYR A 57 -11.48 -3.51 18.81
CA TYR A 57 -11.08 -4.42 19.87
C TYR A 57 -9.63 -4.86 19.67
N ARG A 58 -8.87 -4.91 20.76
CA ARG A 58 -7.50 -5.45 20.80
C ARG A 58 -7.48 -6.60 21.80
N ALA A 59 -7.05 -7.79 21.34
CA ALA A 59 -7.01 -9.00 22.16
C ALA A 59 -8.36 -9.34 22.84
N GLY A 60 -9.48 -9.11 22.14
CA GLY A 60 -10.83 -9.44 22.63
C GLY A 60 -11.47 -8.39 23.56
N ALA A 61 -10.77 -7.30 23.90
CA ALA A 61 -11.31 -6.21 24.71
C ALA A 61 -11.37 -4.89 23.91
N PRO A 62 -12.27 -3.95 24.24
CA PRO A 62 -12.26 -2.62 23.63
C PRO A 62 -10.87 -1.97 23.73
N ALA A 63 -10.41 -1.37 22.63
CA ALA A 63 -9.10 -0.73 22.61
C ALA A 63 -9.06 0.46 23.58
N GLY A 64 -8.07 0.47 24.49
CA GLY A 64 -7.89 1.55 25.47
C GLY A 64 -7.34 2.86 24.90
N ALA A 65 -6.95 2.86 23.61
CA ALA A 65 -6.49 4.02 22.86
C ALA A 65 -6.91 3.87 21.39
N PRO A 66 -6.97 4.96 20.61
CA PRO A 66 -7.31 4.88 19.19
C PRO A 66 -6.40 3.91 18.43
N ILE A 67 -6.95 3.14 17.50
CA ILE A 67 -6.17 2.29 16.60
C ILE A 67 -6.51 2.74 15.18
N TYR A 68 -5.48 3.01 14.41
CA TYR A 68 -5.57 3.51 13.05
C TYR A 68 -5.25 2.38 12.08
N ARG A 69 -6.00 2.31 10.98
CA ARG A 69 -5.69 1.43 9.86
C ARG A 69 -5.78 2.21 8.57
N ILE A 70 -4.70 2.24 7.81
CA ILE A 70 -4.62 2.92 6.51
C ILE A 70 -4.35 1.85 5.45
N VAL A 71 -5.24 1.73 4.48
CA VAL A 71 -5.13 0.75 3.38
C VAL A 71 -5.02 1.50 2.05
N PRO A 72 -3.80 1.90 1.67
CA PRO A 72 -3.57 2.49 0.36
C PRO A 72 -3.55 1.40 -0.72
N SER A 73 -4.48 1.50 -1.67
CA SER A 73 -4.58 0.61 -2.83
C SER A 73 -4.17 1.32 -4.11
N VAL A 74 -3.29 0.71 -4.89
CA VAL A 74 -2.76 1.25 -6.15
C VAL A 74 -2.77 0.19 -7.26
N PRO A 75 -2.70 0.58 -8.55
CA PRO A 75 -2.46 -0.38 -9.63
C PRO A 75 -1.14 -1.15 -9.43
N GLU A 76 -1.10 -2.41 -9.83
CA GLU A 76 0.10 -3.25 -9.81
C GLU A 76 1.30 -2.57 -10.49
N GLY A 77 2.48 -2.70 -9.88
CA GLY A 77 3.74 -2.19 -10.40
C GLY A 77 4.11 -0.81 -9.86
N GLN A 78 3.29 -0.24 -8.98
CA GLN A 78 3.57 1.04 -8.33
C GLN A 78 4.53 0.90 -7.15
N TYR A 79 4.56 -0.26 -6.47
CA TYR A 79 5.37 -0.44 -5.28
C TYR A 79 6.56 -1.38 -5.47
N THR A 80 7.74 -0.87 -5.12
CA THR A 80 8.92 -1.68 -4.77
C THR A 80 8.96 -1.92 -3.26
N ASP A 81 9.82 -2.84 -2.79
CA ASP A 81 10.01 -3.03 -1.33
C ASP A 81 10.46 -1.74 -0.63
N ALA A 82 11.35 -0.99 -1.26
CA ALA A 82 11.79 0.30 -0.75
C ALA A 82 10.64 1.33 -0.71
N ALA A 83 9.79 1.36 -1.75
CA ALA A 83 8.62 2.22 -1.77
C ALA A 83 7.63 1.85 -0.66
N ARG A 84 7.37 0.55 -0.44
CA ARG A 84 6.52 0.08 0.68
C ARG A 84 7.07 0.49 2.03
N ALA A 85 8.36 0.25 2.28
CA ALA A 85 9.00 0.59 3.54
C ALA A 85 8.96 2.11 3.81
N GLY A 86 9.26 2.92 2.79
CA GLY A 86 9.16 4.37 2.86
C GLY A 86 7.74 4.84 3.15
N LEU A 87 6.76 4.30 2.43
CA LEU A 87 5.34 4.63 2.59
C LEU A 87 4.86 4.36 4.02
N VAL A 88 5.16 3.16 4.55
CA VAL A 88 4.79 2.78 5.91
C VAL A 88 5.36 3.75 6.93
N LYS A 89 6.63 4.15 6.76
CA LYS A 89 7.31 5.10 7.65
C LYS A 89 6.69 6.50 7.57
N GLU A 90 6.51 7.05 6.37
CA GLU A 90 5.98 8.41 6.18
C GLU A 90 4.53 8.52 6.65
N VAL A 91 3.68 7.52 6.35
CA VAL A 91 2.29 7.47 6.82
C VAL A 91 2.25 7.37 8.34
N THR A 92 3.05 6.49 8.96
CA THR A 92 3.14 6.39 10.43
C THR A 92 3.48 7.73 11.06
N ALA A 93 4.46 8.44 10.51
CA ALA A 93 4.85 9.76 11.00
C ALA A 93 3.75 10.82 10.81
N ALA A 94 2.98 10.75 9.72
CA ALA A 94 1.84 11.64 9.50
C ALA A 94 0.72 11.42 10.53
N VAL A 95 0.38 10.17 10.83
CA VAL A 95 -0.60 9.85 11.87
C VAL A 95 -0.09 10.27 13.25
N ALA A 96 1.21 10.05 13.55
CA ALA A 96 1.83 10.51 14.80
C ALA A 96 1.68 12.03 15.00
N ARG A 97 1.98 12.82 13.95
CA ARG A 97 1.79 14.28 13.96
C ARG A 97 0.34 14.66 14.19
N ALA A 98 -0.60 13.98 13.53
CA ALA A 98 -2.02 14.27 13.64
C ALA A 98 -2.57 13.97 15.04
N GLU A 99 -2.13 12.89 15.68
CA GLU A 99 -2.51 12.53 17.04
C GLU A 99 -1.74 13.32 18.12
N GLY A 100 -0.64 13.98 17.73
CA GLY A 100 0.19 14.75 18.66
C GLY A 100 1.13 13.89 19.51
N THR A 101 1.55 12.75 18.98
CA THR A 101 2.45 11.80 19.66
C THR A 101 3.70 11.48 18.83
N SER A 102 4.61 10.67 19.37
CA SER A 102 5.79 10.20 18.65
C SER A 102 5.48 9.02 17.72
N ALA A 103 6.29 8.85 16.67
CA ALA A 103 6.17 7.70 15.76
C ALA A 103 6.36 6.35 16.46
N ASP A 104 7.23 6.31 17.48
CA ASP A 104 7.49 5.10 18.26
C ASP A 104 6.27 4.71 19.12
N GLU A 105 5.60 5.70 19.72
CA GLU A 105 4.41 5.46 20.54
C GLU A 105 3.20 5.01 19.70
N ILE A 106 2.97 5.65 18.55
CA ILE A 106 1.85 5.28 17.68
C ILE A 106 2.13 4.00 16.88
N GLY A 107 3.39 3.60 16.70
CA GLY A 107 3.78 2.43 15.90
C GLY A 107 3.08 1.13 16.31
N ALA A 108 2.71 1.00 17.59
CA ALA A 108 1.94 -0.15 18.10
C ALA A 108 0.41 -0.08 17.82
N ARG A 109 -0.08 1.05 17.32
CA ARG A 109 -1.51 1.38 17.13
C ARG A 109 -1.85 1.83 15.71
N VAL A 110 -0.87 1.97 14.81
CA VAL A 110 -1.09 2.30 13.39
C VAL A 110 -0.71 1.11 12.52
N TRP A 111 -1.61 0.73 11.63
CA TRP A 111 -1.40 -0.35 10.67
C TRP A 111 -1.53 0.20 9.26
N ILE A 112 -0.51 -0.04 8.43
CA ILE A 112 -0.49 0.40 7.04
C ILE A 112 -0.40 -0.83 6.15
N PHE A 113 -1.29 -0.92 5.16
CA PHE A 113 -1.35 -2.03 4.22
C PHE A 113 -1.15 -1.54 2.78
N PRO A 114 0.10 -1.35 2.32
CA PRO A 114 0.38 -1.03 0.93
C PRO A 114 -0.11 -2.16 0.03
N THR A 115 -1.21 -1.92 -0.66
CA THR A 115 -1.94 -2.92 -1.43
C THR A 115 -1.81 -2.60 -2.91
N GLU A 116 -1.42 -3.58 -3.70
CA GLU A 116 -1.44 -3.50 -5.16
C GLU A 116 -2.62 -4.32 -5.67
N VAL A 117 -3.32 -3.78 -6.67
CA VAL A 117 -4.39 -4.47 -7.40
C VAL A 117 -3.83 -4.88 -8.75
N ASP A 118 -3.89 -6.18 -9.05
CA ASP A 118 -3.35 -6.78 -10.28
C ASP A 118 -3.72 -6.00 -11.55
N ASP A 119 -2.78 -5.94 -12.49
CA ASP A 119 -3.00 -5.30 -13.79
C ASP A 119 -4.16 -5.96 -14.54
N GLY A 120 -5.15 -5.15 -14.92
CA GLY A 120 -6.40 -5.66 -15.50
C GLY A 120 -7.52 -5.91 -14.47
N CYS A 121 -7.28 -5.67 -13.18
CA CYS A 121 -8.31 -5.69 -12.14
C CYS A 121 -8.66 -4.29 -11.62
N TRP A 122 -7.93 -3.26 -12.04
CA TRP A 122 -8.21 -1.87 -11.67
C TRP A 122 -9.32 -1.27 -12.53
N GLY A 123 -10.45 -0.92 -11.92
CA GLY A 123 -11.58 -0.27 -12.58
C GLY A 123 -11.61 1.24 -12.37
N SER A 124 -11.77 2.02 -13.44
CA SER A 124 -12.11 3.44 -13.35
C SER A 124 -12.81 3.95 -14.60
N ARG A 125 -13.63 5.00 -14.45
CA ARG A 125 -14.38 5.63 -15.56
C ARG A 125 -15.19 4.63 -16.40
N GLY A 126 -15.78 3.62 -15.75
CA GLY A 126 -16.58 2.58 -16.42
C GLY A 126 -15.79 1.56 -17.23
N SER A 127 -14.46 1.47 -17.05
CA SER A 127 -13.59 0.55 -17.79
C SER A 127 -12.51 -0.06 -16.90
N VAL A 128 -12.00 -1.22 -17.29
CA VAL A 128 -10.75 -1.76 -16.72
C VAL A 128 -9.58 -0.98 -17.31
N ARG A 129 -8.66 -0.54 -16.47
CA ARG A 129 -7.45 0.20 -16.86
C ARG A 129 -6.22 -0.63 -16.54
N ARG A 130 -5.27 -0.66 -17.49
CA ARG A 130 -3.94 -1.22 -17.26
C ARG A 130 -2.97 -0.13 -16.84
N LEU A 131 -1.90 -0.49 -16.13
CA LEU A 131 -0.91 0.48 -15.66
C LEU A 131 -0.37 1.38 -16.79
N PRO A 132 0.01 0.88 -17.98
CA PRO A 132 0.51 1.74 -19.06
C PRO A 132 -0.48 2.83 -19.48
N ASP A 133 -1.77 2.51 -19.59
CA ASP A 133 -2.81 3.46 -20.00
C ASP A 133 -3.12 4.49 -18.89
N ILE A 134 -2.93 4.10 -17.62
CA ILE A 134 -3.02 5.01 -16.46
C ILE A 134 -1.83 5.97 -16.49
N MET A 135 -0.61 5.46 -16.68
CA MET A 135 0.59 6.29 -16.68
C MET A 135 0.61 7.24 -17.89
N GLU A 136 0.17 6.78 -19.06
CA GLU A 136 0.01 7.60 -20.26
C GLU A 136 -0.89 8.82 -20.02
N TYR A 137 -1.97 8.66 -19.25
CA TYR A 137 -2.86 9.76 -18.90
C TYR A 137 -2.14 10.88 -18.11
N PHE A 138 -1.14 10.53 -17.29
CA PHE A 138 -0.39 11.50 -16.50
C PHE A 138 0.75 12.18 -17.29
N GLY A 139 1.49 11.43 -18.12
CA GLY A 139 2.71 11.95 -18.76
C GLY A 139 2.97 11.50 -20.20
N GLY A 140 1.93 11.04 -20.91
CA GLY A 140 2.02 10.63 -22.31
C GLY A 140 2.90 9.39 -22.54
N ALA A 141 3.46 9.27 -23.74
CA ALA A 141 4.20 8.08 -24.17
C ALA A 141 5.39 7.71 -23.26
N ALA A 142 6.09 8.70 -22.69
CA ALA A 142 7.19 8.45 -21.76
C ALA A 142 6.71 7.73 -20.49
N PHE A 143 5.59 8.18 -19.93
CA PHE A 143 5.00 7.55 -18.75
C PHE A 143 4.37 6.20 -19.09
N ARG A 144 3.80 6.05 -20.30
CA ARG A 144 3.34 4.74 -20.79
C ARG A 144 4.46 3.70 -20.74
N ALA A 145 5.63 4.04 -21.31
CA ALA A 145 6.80 3.17 -21.31
C ALA A 145 7.30 2.88 -19.88
N LEU A 146 7.22 3.86 -18.97
CA LEU A 146 7.52 3.64 -17.55
C LEU A 146 6.55 2.64 -16.90
N GLY A 147 5.25 2.73 -17.20
CA GLY A 147 4.25 1.76 -16.74
C GLY A 147 4.52 0.35 -17.25
N GLU A 148 4.86 0.20 -18.53
CA GLU A 148 5.24 -1.10 -19.12
C GLU A 148 6.49 -1.68 -18.45
N ALA A 149 7.52 -0.84 -18.21
CA ALA A 149 8.74 -1.24 -17.53
C ALA A 149 8.48 -1.69 -16.08
N ARG A 150 7.63 -0.97 -15.34
CA ARG A 150 7.23 -1.31 -13.97
C ARG A 150 6.56 -2.69 -13.89
N LEU A 151 5.58 -2.95 -14.75
CA LEU A 151 4.94 -4.27 -14.83
C LEU A 151 5.93 -5.36 -15.22
N ALA A 152 6.82 -5.10 -16.18
CA ALA A 152 7.82 -6.07 -16.59
C ALA A 152 8.80 -6.42 -15.44
N VAL A 153 9.20 -5.44 -14.64
CA VAL A 153 10.03 -5.67 -13.44
C VAL A 153 9.26 -6.53 -12.43
N LYS A 154 8.03 -6.15 -12.09
CA LYS A 154 7.19 -6.88 -11.12
C LYS A 154 7.01 -8.34 -11.53
N ARG A 155 6.59 -8.58 -12.77
CA ARG A 155 6.38 -9.94 -13.31
C ARG A 155 7.66 -10.78 -13.31
N ARG A 156 8.82 -10.18 -13.61
CA ARG A 156 10.12 -10.88 -13.52
C ARG A 156 10.44 -11.26 -12.08
N SER A 157 10.21 -10.36 -11.13
CA SER A 157 10.42 -10.64 -9.70
C SER A 157 9.50 -11.76 -9.20
N ASP A 158 8.22 -11.73 -9.55
CA ASP A 158 7.27 -12.79 -9.17
C ASP A 158 7.65 -14.15 -9.79
N ALA A 159 8.03 -14.15 -11.07
CA ALA A 159 8.51 -15.36 -11.74
C ALA A 159 9.78 -15.92 -11.09
N ALA A 160 10.71 -15.06 -10.68
CA ALA A 160 11.92 -15.49 -9.97
C ALA A 160 11.58 -16.17 -8.63
N VAL A 161 10.68 -15.57 -7.84
CA VAL A 161 10.21 -16.17 -6.57
C VAL A 161 9.55 -17.52 -6.80
N LEU A 162 8.73 -17.64 -7.85
CA LEU A 162 8.08 -18.92 -8.20
C LEU A 162 9.12 -19.99 -8.56
N VAL A 163 10.09 -19.66 -9.42
CA VAL A 163 11.15 -20.58 -9.84
C VAL A 163 12.01 -21.01 -8.65
N GLU A 164 12.43 -20.08 -7.78
CA GLU A 164 13.17 -20.39 -6.56
C GLU A 164 12.38 -21.30 -5.63
N THR A 165 11.08 -21.07 -5.48
CA THR A 165 10.19 -21.90 -4.67
C THR A 165 10.09 -23.31 -5.25
N MET A 166 9.91 -23.45 -6.57
CA MET A 166 9.88 -24.75 -7.24
C MET A 166 11.21 -25.51 -7.07
N LEU A 167 12.34 -24.83 -7.23
CA LEU A 167 13.66 -25.43 -7.02
C LEU A 167 13.84 -25.93 -5.59
N ARG A 168 13.37 -25.16 -4.60
CA ARG A 168 13.40 -25.58 -3.19
C ARG A 168 12.60 -26.87 -2.98
N VAL A 169 11.37 -26.93 -3.48
CA VAL A 169 10.50 -28.12 -3.37
C VAL A 169 11.13 -29.35 -4.04
N LEU A 170 11.76 -29.19 -5.21
CA LEU A 170 12.42 -30.30 -5.90
C LEU A 170 13.68 -30.78 -5.17
N ASN A 171 14.40 -29.88 -4.50
CA ASN A 171 15.63 -30.22 -3.76
C ASN A 171 15.33 -30.77 -2.34
N GLU A 172 14.15 -30.54 -1.79
CA GLU A 172 13.72 -30.99 -0.45
C GLU A 172 13.07 -32.38 -0.45
N HIS A 173 13.32 -33.24 -1.44
CA HIS A 173 12.91 -34.65 -1.36
C HIS A 173 13.41 -35.27 -0.03
N PRO A 174 12.52 -35.87 0.79
CA PRO A 174 12.95 -36.50 2.03
C PRO A 174 13.86 -37.66 1.66
N ALA A 175 15.06 -37.70 2.25
CA ALA A 175 15.90 -38.88 2.24
C ALA A 175 15.00 -40.09 2.58
N GLY A 176 14.91 -41.04 1.65
CA GLY A 176 14.13 -42.26 1.84
C GLY A 176 14.52 -42.97 3.13
N PRO A 177 13.63 -43.80 3.70
CA PRO A 177 13.86 -44.39 5.01
C PRO A 177 15.20 -45.13 5.01
N THR A 178 16.10 -44.71 5.90
CA THR A 178 17.29 -45.47 6.25
C THR A 178 16.85 -46.87 6.60
N ARG A 179 17.20 -47.84 5.74
CA ARG A 179 17.12 -49.24 6.07
C ARG A 179 18.13 -49.47 7.19
N ASP A 180 17.65 -49.49 8.43
CA ASP A 180 18.38 -50.09 9.54
C ASP A 180 18.58 -51.57 9.19
N ALA A 181 19.83 -51.92 8.89
CA ALA A 181 20.25 -53.28 8.66
C ALA A 181 20.91 -53.81 9.92
N GLY A 182 20.35 -54.90 10.45
CA GLY A 182 21.08 -55.99 11.13
C GLY A 182 21.52 -55.75 12.56
#